data_AF-A0A8J6N9Y1-F1
#
_entry.id   AF-A0A8J6N9Y1-F1
#
_cell.length_a   1.000
_cell.length_b   1.000
_cell.length_c   1.000
_cell.angle_alpha   90.00
_cell.angle_beta   90.00
_cell.angle_gamma   90.00
#
_symmetry.space_group_name_H-M   'P 1'
#
loop_
_entity.id
_entity.type
_entity.pdbx_description
1 polymer ?
#
loop_
_entity_poly.entity_id
_entity_poly.type
_entity_poly.pdbx_seq_one_letter_code
_entity_poly.pdbx_strand_id
1 'polypeptide(L)' 'RKTGGKIALTDKSPPEEIYSSFRVSKKVFKKAIGALYKRKIITIDSDGIRLTERKNL' A
#
# COMPACT_ATOMS: atom_id res chain seq x y z
N ARG A 1 -0.85 -15.65 7.51
CA ARG A 1 -1.87 -15.44 6.45
C ARG A 1 -1.22 -14.64 5.32
N LYS A 2 -1.06 -15.20 4.11
CA LYS A 2 -0.55 -14.45 2.94
C LYS A 2 -1.71 -13.60 2.40
N THR A 3 -1.73 -12.31 2.68
CA THR A 3 -2.54 -11.36 1.89
C THR A 3 -1.88 -11.31 0.50
N GLY A 4 -2.49 -11.95 -0.50
CA GLY A 4 -1.92 -12.25 -1.83
C GLY A 4 -1.57 -11.01 -2.66
N GLY A 5 -0.60 -10.22 -2.20
CA GLY A 5 -0.11 -9.02 -2.87
C GLY A 5 -1.10 -7.87 -2.94
N LYS A 6 -2.29 -7.93 -2.32
CA LYS A 6 -3.30 -6.85 -2.38
C LYS A 6 -3.73 -6.40 -0.98
N ILE A 7 -3.88 -5.10 -0.80
CA ILE A 7 -4.54 -4.49 0.35
C ILE A 7 -5.68 -3.58 -0.14
N ALA A 8 -6.82 -3.62 0.54
CA ALA A 8 -7.97 -2.74 0.26
C ALA A 8 -7.84 -1.40 1.01
N LEU A 9 -6.62 -0.87 1.10
CA LEU A 9 -6.33 0.42 1.73
C LEU A 9 -5.64 1.31 0.71
N THR A 10 -6.06 2.57 0.68
CA THR A 10 -5.53 3.62 -0.21
C THR A 10 -5.07 4.81 0.63
N ASP A 11 -4.48 5.81 -0.02
CA ASP A 11 -4.15 7.07 0.64
C ASP A 11 -5.41 7.86 1.08
N LYS A 12 -6.58 7.50 0.56
CA LYS A 12 -7.89 8.05 0.94
C LYS A 12 -8.47 7.36 2.18
N SER A 13 -8.01 6.16 2.56
CA SER A 13 -8.53 5.44 3.73
C SER A 13 -8.46 6.27 5.02
N PRO A 14 -9.42 6.10 5.95
CA PRO A 14 -9.40 6.77 7.24
C PRO A 14 -8.10 6.50 8.02
N PRO A 15 -7.58 7.47 8.79
CA PRO A 15 -6.39 7.27 9.62
C PRO A 15 -6.51 6.08 10.58
N GLU A 16 -7.71 5.83 11.11
CA GLU A 16 -8.00 4.74 12.04
C GLU A 16 -7.84 3.36 11.39
N GLU A 17 -8.32 3.18 10.16
CA GLU A 17 -8.15 1.92 9.42
C GLU A 17 -6.68 1.64 9.09
N ILE A 18 -5.94 2.68 8.69
CA ILE A 18 -4.50 2.60 8.42
C ILE A 18 -3.75 2.22 9.70
N TYR A 19 -4.10 2.85 10.82
CA TYR A 19 -3.47 2.57 12.11
C TYR A 19 -3.83 1.17 12.62
N SER A 20 -5.08 0.74 12.48
CA SER A 20 -5.52 -0.60 12.87
C SER A 20 -4.75 -1.68 12.10
N SER A 21 -4.51 -1.45 10.81
CA SER A 21 -3.86 -2.43 9.93
C SER A 21 -2.33 -2.42 10.02
N PHE A 22 -1.72 -1.24 10.09
CA PHE A 22 -0.27 -1.07 9.97
C PHE A 22 0.40 -0.46 11.19
N ARG A 23 -0.36 -0.02 12.20
CA ARG A 23 0.14 0.63 13.43
C ARG A 23 1.02 1.86 13.17
N VAL A 24 0.80 2.52 12.04
CA VAL A 24 1.51 3.76 11.64
C VAL A 24 0.52 4.88 11.39
N SER A 25 1.01 6.12 11.44
CA SER A 25 0.20 7.28 11.05
C SER A 25 -0.05 7.30 9.54
N LYS A 26 -1.17 7.94 9.13
CA LYS A 26 -1.50 8.16 7.71
C LYS A 26 -0.38 8.86 6.94
N LYS A 27 0.38 9.76 7.59
CA LYS A 27 1.55 10.42 6.98
C LYS A 27 2.67 9.43 6.65
N VAL A 28 3.01 8.55 7.58
CA VAL A 28 4.04 7.50 7.37
C VAL A 28 3.59 6.52 6.30
N PHE A 29 2.32 6.10 6.36
CA PHE A 29 1.72 5.24 5.33
C PHE A 29 1.85 5.84 3.93
N LYS A 30 1.44 7.10 3.73
CA LYS A 30 1.57 7.80 2.44
C LYS A 30 3.02 7.88 1.94
N LYS A 31 3.99 8.11 2.85
CA LYS A 31 5.41 8.13 2.50
C LYS A 31 5.89 6.77 2.01
N ALA A 32 5.50 5.69 2.69
CA ALA A 32 5.90 4.33 2.33
C ALA A 32 5.31 3.90 0.97
N ILE A 33 4.00 4.05 0.77
CA ILE A 33 3.35 3.68 -0.50
C ILE A 33 3.88 4.53 -1.67
N GLY A 34 4.14 5.83 -1.44
CA GLY A 34 4.74 6.69 -2.47
C GLY A 34 6.15 6.25 -2.87
N ALA A 35 6.98 5.82 -1.91
CA ALA A 35 8.30 5.30 -2.20
C ALA A 35 8.25 3.97 -2.98
N LEU A 36 7.34 3.07 -2.61
CA LEU A 36 7.14 1.78 -3.29
C LEU A 36 6.58 1.97 -4.70
N TYR A 37 5.65 2.90 -4.89
CA TYR A 37 5.08 3.25 -6.19
C TYR A 37 6.15 3.83 -7.12
N LYS A 38 7.00 4.75 -6.63
CA LYS A 38 8.14 5.29 -7.38
C LYS A 38 9.13 4.21 -7.82
N ARG A 39 9.31 3.17 -7.01
CA ARG A 39 10.14 2.00 -7.33
C ARG A 39 9.45 0.99 -8.26
N LYS A 40 8.21 1.27 -8.69
CA LYS A 40 7.35 0.38 -9.49
C LYS A 40 7.17 -1.01 -8.85
N ILE A 41 7.16 -1.08 -7.50
CA ILE A 41 6.94 -2.31 -6.71
C ILE A 41 5.45 -2.51 -6.41
N ILE A 42 4.67 -1.44 -6.43
CA ILE A 42 3.23 -1.48 -6.21
C ILE A 42 2.50 -0.62 -7.24
N THR A 43 1.26 -0.97 -7.54
CA THR A 43 0.27 -0.11 -8.18
C THR A 43 -0.76 0.35 -7.14
N ILE A 44 -1.26 1.56 -7.33
CA ILE A 44 -2.27 2.17 -6.47
C ILE A 44 -3.48 2.46 -7.37
N ASP A 45 -4.57 1.72 -7.14
CA ASP A 45 -5.86 1.91 -7.82
C ASP A 45 -6.89 2.49 -6.84
N SER A 46 -8.06 2.88 -7.34
CA SER A 46 -9.20 3.28 -6.50
C SER A 46 -9.61 2.18 -5.51
N ASP A 47 -9.42 0.92 -5.89
CA ASP A 47 -9.84 -0.26 -5.13
C ASP A 47 -8.78 -0.77 -4.13
N GLY A 48 -7.64 -0.09 -4.04
CA GLY A 48 -6.55 -0.47 -3.14
C GLY A 48 -5.17 -0.53 -3.80
N ILE A 49 -4.24 -1.13 -3.07
CA ILE A 49 -2.84 -1.24 -3.48
C ILE A 49 -2.54 -2.69 -3.82
N ARG A 50 -1.84 -2.90 -4.94
CA ARG A 50 -1.42 -4.22 -5.42
C ARG A 50 0.09 -4.26 -5.59
N LEU A 51 0.72 -5.39 -5.31
CA LEU A 51 2.11 -5.66 -5.61
C LEU A 51 2.25 -5.84 -7.13
N THR A 52 3.22 -5.16 -7.72
CA THR A 52 3.58 -5.43 -9.11
C THR A 52 4.40 -6.71 -9.16
N GLU A 53 4.13 -7.55 -10.15
CA GLU A 53 5.01 -8.67 -10.45
C GLU A 53 6.29 -8.10 -11.04
N ARG A 54 7.26 -7.79 -10.18
CA ARG A 54 8.64 -7.58 -10.61
C ARG A 54 9.12 -8.94 -11.12
N LYS A 55 9.00 -9.18 -12.43
CA LYS A 55 9.80 -10.21 -13.11
C LYS A 55 11.25 -9.82 -12.86
N ASN A 56 11.91 -10.54 -11.94
CA ASN A 56 13.36 -10.56 -11.91
C ASN A 56 13.78 -11.10 -13.28
N LEU A 57 14.27 -10.21 -14.14
CA LEU A 57 15.02 -10.53 -15.35
C LEU A 57 16.43 -10.96 -14.94
#